data_AF-A0A7J8P0G8-F1
#
_entry.id   AF-A0A7J8P0G8-F1
#
_cell.length_a   1.000
_cell.length_b   1.000
_cell.length_c   1.000
_cell.angle_alpha   90.00
_cell.angle_beta   90.00
_cell.angle_gamma   90.00
#
_symmetry.space_group_name_H-M   'P 1'
#
loop_
_entity.id
_entity.type
_entity.pdbx_description
1 polymer ?
#
loop_
_entity_poly.entity_id
_entity_poly.type
_entity_poly.pdbx_seq_one_letter_code
_entity_poly.pdbx_strand_id
1 'polypeptide(L)'
;VIEQFEDVEGRNPGETSIADRLGVLKLRKELCETNSLDESQIPDALLERLLTDTREFPPVCAIIGGILGQEVIKAISGKGDPLKNFFFFDAMDGKGLIEDISGPSTRS
;
A
#
# COMPACT_ATOMS: atom_id res chain seq x y z
N VAL A 1 2.01 5.19 -6.43
CA VAL A 1 1.72 5.24 -7.90
C VAL A 1 0.35 5.84 -8.16
N ILE A 2 -0.76 5.26 -7.66
CA ILE A 2 -2.13 5.80 -7.89
C ILE A 2 -2.30 7.19 -7.29
N GLU A 3 -2.00 7.37 -5.99
CA GLU A 3 -2.07 8.68 -5.32
C GLU A 3 -1.22 9.75 -6.03
N GLN A 4 0.02 9.39 -6.40
CA GLN A 4 0.90 10.31 -7.12
C GLN A 4 0.42 10.60 -8.55
N PHE A 5 -0.32 9.70 -9.17
CA PHE A 5 -0.98 9.95 -10.45
C PHE A 5 -2.15 10.92 -10.28
N GLU A 6 -2.93 10.77 -9.20
CA GLU A 6 -4.01 11.68 -8.84
C GLU A 6 -3.48 13.09 -8.57
N ASP A 7 -2.38 13.22 -7.84
CA ASP A 7 -1.72 14.50 -7.60
C ASP A 7 -1.22 15.18 -8.87
N VAL A 8 -0.58 14.42 -9.78
CA VAL A 8 -0.03 14.96 -11.03
C VAL A 8 -1.13 15.38 -12.01
N GLU A 9 -2.20 14.60 -12.10
CA GLU A 9 -3.33 14.86 -12.99
C GLU A 9 -4.40 15.78 -12.36
N GLY A 10 -4.21 16.19 -11.10
CA GLY A 10 -5.13 17.06 -10.36
C GLY A 10 -6.49 16.42 -10.07
N ARG A 11 -6.53 15.11 -9.85
CA ARG A 11 -7.74 14.34 -9.56
C ARG A 11 -8.00 14.21 -8.07
N ASN A 12 -9.26 14.04 -7.69
CA ASN A 12 -9.59 13.67 -6.33
C ASN A 12 -9.28 12.18 -6.07
N PRO A 13 -8.98 11.79 -4.82
CA PRO A 13 -8.75 10.39 -4.47
C PRO A 13 -9.90 9.48 -4.91
N GLY A 14 -9.59 8.43 -5.67
CA GLY A 14 -10.57 7.45 -6.17
C GLY A 14 -11.24 7.82 -7.49
N GLU A 15 -10.87 8.93 -8.13
CA GLU A 15 -11.31 9.29 -9.49
C GLU A 15 -10.43 8.64 -10.59
N THR A 16 -9.36 7.95 -10.21
CA THR A 16 -8.55 7.16 -11.14
C THR A 16 -9.31 5.91 -11.59
N SER A 17 -9.37 5.69 -12.89
CA SER A 17 -10.13 4.60 -13.50
C SER A 17 -9.29 3.78 -14.48
N ILE A 18 -9.86 2.71 -15.01
CA ILE A 18 -9.20 1.88 -16.03
C ILE A 18 -8.82 2.65 -17.30
N ALA A 19 -9.48 3.77 -17.59
CA ALA A 19 -9.12 4.64 -18.72
C ALA A 19 -7.72 5.26 -18.57
N ASP A 20 -7.26 5.39 -17.33
CA ASP A 20 -6.00 6.05 -16.96
C ASP A 20 -4.82 5.08 -16.89
N ARG A 21 -5.09 3.79 -17.15
CA ARG A 21 -4.12 2.70 -17.08
C ARG A 21 -2.79 3.02 -17.76
N LEU A 22 -2.83 3.60 -18.96
CA LEU A 22 -1.60 3.93 -19.69
C LEU A 22 -0.77 4.99 -18.97
N GLY A 23 -1.42 6.02 -18.39
CA GLY A 23 -0.75 7.05 -17.61
C GLY A 23 -0.18 6.50 -16.30
N VAL A 24 -0.94 5.64 -15.63
CA VAL A 24 -0.52 4.97 -14.38
C VAL A 24 0.68 4.04 -14.60
N LEU A 25 0.70 3.27 -15.70
CA LEU A 25 1.85 2.42 -16.05
C LEU A 25 3.10 3.23 -16.40
N LYS A 26 2.91 4.35 -17.10
CA LYS A 26 4.01 5.28 -17.39
C LYS A 26 4.58 5.87 -16.10
N LEU A 27 3.73 6.35 -15.20
CA LEU A 27 4.17 6.93 -13.93
C LEU A 27 4.81 5.88 -13.02
N ARG A 28 4.31 4.63 -13.02
CA ARG A 28 4.98 3.51 -12.33
C ARG A 28 6.43 3.40 -12.79
N LYS A 29 6.65 3.36 -14.10
CA LYS A 29 7.99 3.23 -14.66
C LYS A 29 8.91 4.37 -14.23
N GLU A 30 8.43 5.62 -14.32
CA GLU A 30 9.19 6.80 -13.88
C GLU A 30 9.52 6.76 -12.38
N LEU A 31 8.59 6.30 -11.54
CA LEU A 31 8.82 6.15 -10.10
C LEU A 31 9.78 5.00 -9.77
N CYS A 32 9.69 3.88 -10.48
CA CYS A 32 10.63 2.77 -10.36
C CYS A 32 12.05 3.19 -10.74
N GLU A 33 12.21 3.90 -11.87
CA GLU A 33 13.50 4.45 -12.31
C GLU A 33 14.06 5.45 -11.30
N THR A 34 13.22 6.38 -10.79
CA THR A 34 13.64 7.40 -9.81
C THR A 34 14.10 6.80 -8.49
N ASN A 35 13.42 5.75 -8.02
CA ASN A 35 13.72 5.11 -6.74
C ASN A 35 14.67 3.90 -6.87
N SER A 36 15.18 3.62 -8.08
CA SER A 36 16.01 2.43 -8.36
C SER A 36 15.35 1.12 -7.92
N LEU A 37 14.04 1.01 -8.14
CA LEU A 37 13.23 -0.16 -7.84
C LEU A 37 12.88 -0.90 -9.13
N ASP A 38 12.81 -2.23 -9.07
CA ASP A 38 12.40 -3.06 -10.21
C ASP A 38 10.88 -2.96 -10.43
N GLU A 39 10.45 -2.80 -11.68
CA GLU A 39 9.02 -2.73 -12.04
C GLU A 39 8.25 -4.01 -11.65
N SER A 40 8.93 -5.15 -11.53
CA SER A 40 8.32 -6.43 -11.12
C SER A 40 7.80 -6.41 -9.68
N GLN A 41 8.25 -5.46 -8.85
CA GLN A 41 7.74 -5.26 -7.49
C GLN A 41 6.30 -4.72 -7.49
N ILE A 42 5.83 -4.16 -8.61
CA ILE A 42 4.48 -3.62 -8.76
C ILE A 42 3.80 -4.30 -9.97
N PRO A 43 3.18 -5.47 -9.75
CA PRO A 43 2.57 -6.25 -10.83
C PRO A 43 1.45 -5.50 -11.55
N ASP A 44 1.37 -5.65 -12.88
CA ASP A 44 0.32 -5.07 -13.72
C ASP A 44 -1.09 -5.45 -13.22
N ALA A 45 -1.27 -6.71 -12.80
CA ALA A 45 -2.55 -7.21 -12.29
C ALA A 45 -3.01 -6.50 -11.01
N LEU A 46 -2.08 -6.01 -10.17
CA LEU A 46 -2.42 -5.23 -8.99
C LEU A 46 -2.95 -3.85 -9.38
N LEU A 47 -2.27 -3.17 -10.32
CA LEU A 47 -2.70 -1.88 -10.84
C LEU A 47 -4.04 -1.99 -11.58
N GLU A 48 -4.22 -3.00 -12.43
CA GLU A 48 -5.50 -3.25 -13.08
C GLU A 48 -6.63 -3.40 -12.06
N ARG A 49 -6.44 -4.20 -11.01
CA ARG A 49 -7.47 -4.37 -9.97
C ARG A 49 -7.81 -3.05 -9.28
N LEU A 50 -6.81 -2.26 -8.89
CA LEU A 50 -7.02 -0.96 -8.24
C LEU A 50 -7.75 0.04 -9.15
N LEU A 51 -7.51 -0.02 -10.46
CA LEU A 51 -8.17 0.85 -11.45
C LEU A 51 -9.58 0.38 -11.83
N THR A 52 -9.89 -0.89 -11.59
CA THR A 52 -11.18 -1.50 -11.94
C THR A 52 -12.15 -1.52 -10.75
N ASP A 53 -11.63 -1.61 -9.53
CA ASP A 53 -12.41 -1.73 -8.30
C ASP A 53 -11.90 -0.75 -7.23
N THR A 54 -12.48 0.45 -7.23
CA THR A 54 -12.20 1.50 -6.22
C THR A 54 -13.07 1.36 -4.97
N ARG A 55 -13.86 0.28 -4.87
CA ARG A 55 -14.77 0.11 -3.74
C ARG A 55 -14.02 -0.45 -2.54
N GLU A 56 -14.13 0.25 -1.43
CA GLU A 56 -13.71 -0.28 -0.13
C GLU A 56 -14.51 -1.54 0.18
N PHE A 57 -13.83 -2.64 0.47
CA PHE A 57 -14.46 -3.88 0.89
C PHE A 57 -14.69 -3.84 2.41
N PRO A 58 -15.95 -3.80 2.89
CA PRO A 58 -16.22 -3.68 4.33
C PRO A 58 -15.51 -4.73 5.21
N PRO A 59 -15.34 -6.00 4.79
CA PRO A 59 -14.55 -6.97 5.54
C PRO A 59 -13.06 -6.62 5.65
N VAL A 60 -12.47 -6.01 4.63
CA VAL A 60 -11.06 -5.58 4.63
C VAL A 60 -10.88 -4.39 5.57
N CYS A 61 -11.78 -3.41 5.52
CA CYS A 61 -11.76 -2.27 6.45
C CYS A 61 -11.90 -2.72 7.90
N ALA A 62 -12.72 -3.74 8.19
CA ALA A 62 -12.86 -4.31 9.52
C ALA A 62 -11.58 -4.99 10.03
N ILE A 63 -10.86 -5.71 9.15
CA ILE A 63 -9.58 -6.35 9.48
C ILE A 63 -8.51 -5.29 9.75
N ILE A 64 -8.34 -4.32 8.83
CA ILE A 64 -7.37 -3.24 8.98
C ILE A 64 -7.67 -2.39 10.22
N GLY A 65 -8.95 -2.01 10.43
CA GLY A 65 -9.38 -1.25 11.59
C GLY A 65 -9.18 -2.00 12.92
N GLY A 66 -9.41 -3.32 12.94
CA GLY A 66 -9.16 -4.15 14.11
C GLY A 66 -7.67 -4.23 14.48
N ILE A 67 -6.79 -4.33 13.49
CA ILE A 67 -5.33 -4.41 13.69
C ILE A 67 -4.79 -3.04 14.09
N LEU A 68 -5.18 -1.97 13.39
CA LEU A 68 -4.81 -0.60 13.74
C LEU A 68 -5.27 -0.24 15.16
N GLY A 69 -6.50 -0.59 15.53
CA GLY A 69 -7.04 -0.37 16.87
C GLY A 69 -6.23 -1.08 17.96
N GLN A 70 -5.78 -2.31 17.71
CA GLN A 70 -4.93 -3.03 18.66
C GLN A 70 -3.55 -2.37 18.82
N GLU A 71 -2.94 -1.88 17.75
CA GLU A 71 -1.66 -1.18 17.83
C GLU A 71 -1.76 0.18 18.53
N VAL A 72 -2.85 0.92 18.33
CA VAL A 72 -3.15 2.15 19.08
C VAL A 72 -3.28 1.86 20.58
N ILE A 73 -3.97 0.78 20.96
CA ILE A 73 -4.11 0.37 22.37
C ILE A 73 -2.76 -0.02 22.98
N LYS A 74 -1.90 -0.74 22.25
CA LYS A 74 -0.55 -1.09 22.73
C LYS A 74 0.33 0.15 22.91
N ALA A 75 0.30 1.07 21.94
CA ALA A 75 1.05 2.32 21.99
C ALA A 75 0.66 3.21 23.18
N ILE A 76 -0.64 3.31 23.48
CA ILE A 76 -1.15 4.14 24.59
C ILE A 76 -0.98 3.44 25.95
N SER A 77 -1.11 2.11 26.01
CA SER A 77 -1.02 1.35 27.26
C SER A 77 0.41 1.05 27.72
N GLY A 78 1.41 1.19 26.84
CA GLY A 78 2.80 0.82 27.11
C GLY A 78 2.99 -0.67 27.42
N LYS A 79 2.03 -1.52 27.04
CA LYS A 79 2.04 -2.97 27.27
C LYS A 79 2.00 -3.72 25.95
N GLY A 80 3.01 -4.56 25.75
CA GLY A 80 3.26 -5.27 24.49
C GLY A 80 4.20 -4.49 23.59
N ASP A 81 5.06 -5.19 22.86
CA ASP A 81 5.93 -4.55 21.87
C ASP A 81 5.07 -4.02 20.71
N PRO A 82 5.18 -2.73 20.34
CA PRO A 82 4.53 -2.19 19.14
C PRO A 82 4.99 -2.95 17.90
N LEU A 83 4.09 -3.12 16.95
CA LEU A 83 4.38 -3.70 15.64
C LEU A 83 5.35 -2.76 14.89
N LYS A 84 6.50 -3.29 14.47
CA LYS A 84 7.52 -2.58 13.67
C LYS A 84 7.34 -2.90 12.19
N ASN A 85 7.25 -1.99 11.23
CA ASN A 85 6.61 -0.67 11.17
C ASN A 85 5.41 -0.67 10.17
N PHE A 86 5.24 -1.73 9.38
CA PHE A 86 4.16 -1.87 8.40
C PHE A 86 3.51 -3.24 8.52
N PHE A 87 2.19 -3.28 8.41
CA PHE A 87 1.42 -4.52 8.32
C PHE A 87 0.66 -4.55 6.99
N PHE A 88 0.94 -5.56 6.17
CA PHE A 88 0.25 -5.80 4.90
C PHE A 88 -0.69 -7.00 5.06
N PHE A 89 -1.93 -6.85 4.62
CA PHE A 89 -2.90 -7.96 4.60
C PHE A 89 -3.41 -8.20 3.19
N ASP A 90 -3.24 -9.42 2.71
CA ASP A 90 -3.84 -9.88 1.46
C ASP A 90 -5.13 -10.65 1.77
N ALA A 91 -6.27 -10.08 1.37
CA ALA A 91 -7.58 -10.69 1.56
C ALA A 91 -7.84 -11.90 0.64
N MET A 92 -7.06 -12.08 -0.44
CA MET A 92 -7.19 -13.19 -1.37
C MET A 92 -6.53 -14.46 -0.82
N ASP A 93 -5.38 -14.31 -0.16
CA ASP A 93 -4.60 -15.40 0.43
C ASP A 93 -4.78 -15.53 1.95
N GLY A 94 -5.42 -14.55 2.60
CA GLY A 94 -5.61 -14.49 4.05
C GLY A 94 -4.33 -14.27 4.85
N LYS A 95 -3.25 -13.82 4.21
CA LYS A 95 -1.92 -13.69 4.82
C LYS A 95 -1.71 -12.27 5.35
N GLY A 96 -1.20 -12.16 6.58
CA GLY A 96 -0.71 -10.92 7.18
C GLY A 96 0.81 -10.94 7.25
N LEU A 97 1.47 -9.90 6.73
CA LEU A 97 2.92 -9.71 6.74
C LEU A 97 3.27 -8.48 7.58
N ILE A 98 4.31 -8.59 8.42
CA ILE A 98 4.85 -7.49 9.21
C ILE A 98 6.24 -7.17 8.66
N GLU A 99 6.48 -5.94 8.20
CA GLU A 99 7.77 -5.47 7.69
C GLU A 99 8.36 -4.32 8.53
N ASP A 100 9.63 -4.45 8.89
CA ASP A 100 10.44 -3.42 9.52
C ASP A 100 11.20 -2.65 8.44
N ILE A 101 10.85 -1.37 8.25
CA ILE A 101 11.44 -0.48 7.23
C ILE A 101 12.40 0.54 7.86
N SER A 102 12.85 0.33 9.09
CA SER A 102 13.99 1.10 9.60
C SER A 102 15.24 0.75 8.77
N GLY A 103 15.97 1.77 8.32
CA GLY A 103 17.00 1.69 7.27
C GLY A 103 18.09 0.62 7.45
N PRO A 104 19.01 0.46 6.47
CA PRO A 104 19.84 -0.73 6.32
C PRO A 104 20.54 -1.06 7.63
N SER A 105 20.29 -2.26 8.14
CA SER A 105 21.06 -2.82 9.25
C SER A 105 22.52 -2.87 8.79
N THR A 106 23.33 -1.89 9.19
CA THR A 106 24.77 -2.05 9.29
C THR A 106 25.01 -3.14 10.33
N ARG A 107 25.02 -4.38 9.86
CA ARG A 107 25.65 -5.49 10.58
C ARG A 107 27.16 -5.19 10.56
N SER A 108 27.65 -4.64 11.66
CA SER A 108 29.07 -4.72 12.02
C SER A 108 29.47 -6.16 12.31
#